data_AF-A0A9X1PF07-F1
#
_entry.id   AF-A0A9X1PF07-F1
#
_cell.length_a   1.000
_cell.length_b   1.000
_cell.length_c   1.000
_cell.angle_alpha   90.00
_cell.angle_beta   90.00
_cell.angle_gamma   90.00
#
_symmetry.space_group_name_H-M   'P 1'
#
loop_
_entity.id
_entity.type
_entity.pdbx_description
1 polymer ?
#
loop_
_entity_poly.entity_id
_entity_poly.type
_entity_poly.pdbx_seq_one_letter_code
_entity_poly.pdbx_strand_id
1 'polypeptide(L)'
;MEKLELYRTYKEDWDGYGGLPFSDKVIDNTKFVINSFHQQPHISPTGRGSVQLSYRLEEKCIEVEISDNLEVEVLEIIGVVEREYSEQIDQIANRIYDFFNSGSSIR
;
A
#
# COMPACT_ATOMS: atom_id res chain seq x y z
N MET A 1 6.44 -3.00 -11.23
CA MET A 1 7.84 -3.36 -10.91
C MET A 1 8.81 -2.24 -11.26
N GLU A 2 8.85 -1.73 -12.50
CA GLU A 2 9.76 -0.63 -12.88
C GLU A 2 9.64 0.62 -12.00
N LYS A 3 8.42 0.97 -11.58
CA LYS A 3 8.17 2.10 -10.66
C LYS A 3 8.88 1.95 -9.31
N LEU A 4 8.97 0.72 -8.78
CA LEU A 4 9.66 0.45 -7.52
C LEU A 4 11.18 0.52 -7.67
N GLU A 5 11.72 0.14 -8.82
CA GLU A 5 13.15 0.30 -9.10
C GLU A 5 13.55 1.77 -9.21
N LEU A 6 12.65 2.63 -9.73
CA LEU A 6 12.88 4.08 -9.73
C LEU A 6 13.04 4.64 -8.30
N TYR A 7 12.29 4.14 -7.32
CA TYR A 7 12.37 4.61 -5.94
C TYR A 7 13.74 4.37 -5.31
N ARG A 8 14.49 3.33 -5.73
CA ARG A 8 15.88 3.12 -5.29
C ARG A 8 16.81 4.27 -5.65
N THR A 9 16.45 5.06 -6.65
CA THR A 9 17.26 6.19 -7.12
C THR A 9 16.98 7.48 -6.33
N TYR A 10 15.94 7.48 -5.50
CA TYR A 10 15.52 8.66 -4.75
C TYR A 10 16.55 8.97 -3.67
N LYS A 11 16.95 10.22 -3.61
CA LYS A 11 17.87 10.75 -2.61
C LYS A 11 17.08 11.48 -1.53
N GLU A 12 17.76 11.91 -0.49
CA GLU A 12 17.20 12.84 0.49
C GLU A 12 16.62 14.07 -0.23
N ASP A 13 15.46 14.52 0.26
CA ASP A 13 14.71 15.67 -0.27
C ASP A 13 14.25 15.50 -1.74
N TRP A 14 14.01 14.26 -2.19
CA TRP A 14 13.57 13.98 -3.57
C TRP A 14 12.24 14.65 -3.96
N ASP A 15 11.41 15.01 -2.98
CA ASP A 15 10.13 15.68 -3.15
C ASP A 15 10.17 17.20 -2.88
N GLY A 16 11.30 17.74 -2.42
CA GLY A 16 11.44 19.15 -2.01
C GLY A 16 10.80 19.49 -0.66
N TYR A 17 10.38 18.49 0.11
CA TYR A 17 9.73 18.62 1.42
C TYR A 17 10.41 17.78 2.51
N GLY A 18 11.66 17.38 2.30
CA GLY A 18 12.43 16.54 3.23
C GLY A 18 12.18 15.05 3.09
N GLY A 19 11.69 14.58 1.94
CA GLY A 19 11.44 13.18 1.68
C GLY A 19 12.67 12.30 1.89
N LEU A 20 12.52 11.22 2.67
CA LEU A 20 13.58 10.26 2.94
C LEU A 20 13.84 9.35 1.73
N PRO A 21 15.09 8.90 1.52
CA PRO A 21 15.40 7.88 0.52
C PRO A 21 14.81 6.52 0.91
N PHE A 22 14.65 5.65 -0.08
CA PHE A 22 14.11 4.30 0.09
C PHE A 22 15.23 3.30 0.32
N SER A 23 15.08 2.43 1.32
CA SER A 23 16.00 1.31 1.49
C SER A 23 15.72 0.21 0.45
N ASP A 24 16.71 -0.65 0.19
CA ASP A 24 16.46 -1.81 -0.66
C ASP A 24 15.41 -2.77 -0.07
N LYS A 25 15.31 -2.78 1.27
CA LYS A 25 14.42 -3.66 2.03
C LYS A 25 12.95 -3.27 1.86
N VAL A 26 12.60 -1.99 1.93
CA VAL A 26 11.20 -1.56 1.70
C VAL A 26 10.76 -1.90 0.28
N ILE A 27 11.66 -1.78 -0.71
CA ILE A 27 11.36 -2.13 -2.09
C ILE A 27 11.08 -3.63 -2.23
N ASP A 28 11.91 -4.47 -1.62
CA ASP A 28 11.73 -5.92 -1.68
C ASP A 28 10.51 -6.39 -0.86
N ASN A 29 10.26 -5.80 0.31
CA ASN A 29 9.04 -6.00 1.10
C ASN A 29 7.79 -5.63 0.28
N THR A 30 7.82 -4.50 -0.41
CA THR A 30 6.69 -4.05 -1.24
C THR A 30 6.39 -5.03 -2.36
N LYS A 31 7.43 -5.53 -3.05
CA LYS A 31 7.26 -6.57 -4.09
C LYS A 31 6.66 -7.85 -3.52
N PHE A 32 7.15 -8.29 -2.36
CA PHE A 32 6.63 -9.46 -1.67
C PHE A 32 5.13 -9.29 -1.38
N VAL A 33 4.74 -8.16 -0.78
CA VAL A 33 3.35 -7.86 -0.43
C VAL A 33 2.44 -7.77 -1.66
N ILE A 34 2.84 -7.06 -2.72
CA ILE A 34 2.06 -6.97 -3.96
C ILE A 34 1.82 -8.36 -4.57
N ASN A 35 2.81 -9.25 -4.53
CA ASN A 35 2.67 -10.60 -5.07
C ASN A 35 1.74 -11.49 -4.23
N SER A 36 1.49 -11.13 -2.96
CA SER A 36 0.52 -11.81 -2.09
C SER A 36 -0.92 -11.35 -2.33
N PHE A 37 -1.13 -10.27 -3.07
CA PHE A 37 -2.45 -9.68 -3.30
C PHE A 37 -2.98 -10.02 -4.71
N HIS A 38 -4.26 -10.38 -4.80
CA HIS A 38 -4.91 -10.73 -6.07
C HIS A 38 -5.17 -9.52 -6.96
N GLN A 39 -5.33 -8.34 -6.37
CA GLN A 39 -5.59 -7.09 -7.07
C GLN A 39 -4.33 -6.24 -7.10
N GLN A 40 -4.05 -5.61 -8.24
CA GLN A 40 -2.91 -4.72 -8.40
C GLN A 40 -3.23 -3.35 -7.78
N PRO A 41 -2.43 -2.86 -6.81
CA PRO A 41 -2.65 -1.55 -6.22
C PRO A 41 -2.15 -0.42 -7.11
N HIS A 42 -2.61 0.80 -6.82
CA HIS A 42 -1.84 1.99 -7.15
C HIS A 42 -0.67 2.12 -6.17
N ILE A 43 0.55 2.28 -6.69
CA ILE A 43 1.78 2.33 -5.90
C ILE A 43 2.27 3.77 -5.83
N SER A 44 2.49 4.31 -4.63
CA SER A 44 3.00 5.66 -4.43
C SER A 44 4.15 5.68 -3.40
N PRO A 45 5.19 6.50 -3.62
CA PRO A 45 6.20 6.76 -2.59
C PRO A 45 5.60 7.65 -1.50
N THR A 46 6.05 7.50 -0.25
CA THR A 46 5.82 8.48 0.80
C THR A 46 7.11 9.27 1.09
N GLY A 47 6.98 10.45 1.70
CA GLY A 47 8.13 11.20 2.20
C GLY A 47 8.85 10.53 3.37
N ARG A 48 8.32 9.42 3.92
CA ARG A 48 8.89 8.69 5.07
C ARG A 48 9.86 7.58 4.66
N GLY A 49 10.13 7.41 3.37
CA GLY A 49 10.90 6.26 2.86
C GLY A 49 10.10 4.95 2.90
N SER A 50 8.77 5.03 3.03
CA SER A 50 7.82 3.91 2.93
C SER A 50 7.07 3.95 1.61
N VAL A 51 6.48 2.82 1.20
CA VAL A 51 5.67 2.74 -0.02
C VAL A 51 4.21 2.53 0.35
N GLN A 52 3.32 3.33 -0.25
CA GLN A 52 1.88 3.20 -0.07
C GLN A 52 1.25 2.48 -1.27
N LEU A 53 0.44 1.46 -0.96
CA LEU A 53 -0.38 0.71 -1.90
C LEU A 53 -1.83 1.12 -1.69
N SER A 54 -2.51 1.66 -2.69
CA SER A 54 -3.91 2.07 -2.57
C SER A 54 -4.84 1.32 -3.51
N TYR A 55 -5.99 0.94 -2.96
CA TYR A 55 -7.12 0.30 -3.64
C TYR A 55 -8.32 1.20 -3.49
N ARG A 56 -8.91 1.65 -4.60
CA ARG A 56 -10.02 2.61 -4.58
C ARG A 56 -11.21 2.10 -5.40
N LEU A 57 -12.39 2.19 -4.81
CA LEU A 57 -13.68 1.90 -5.44
C LEU A 57 -14.70 2.95 -4.99
N GLU A 58 -15.11 3.83 -5.89
CA GLU A 58 -16.07 4.90 -5.59
C GLU A 58 -15.66 5.71 -4.33
N GLU A 59 -16.45 5.65 -3.27
CA GLU A 59 -16.23 6.31 -1.98
C GLU A 59 -15.46 5.44 -0.96
N LYS A 60 -14.95 4.28 -1.39
CA LYS A 60 -14.18 3.37 -0.55
C LYS A 60 -12.70 3.35 -0.95
N CYS A 61 -11.82 3.28 0.04
CA CYS A 61 -10.38 3.17 -0.14
C CYS A 61 -9.77 2.23 0.89
N ILE A 62 -8.79 1.43 0.48
CA ILE A 62 -7.86 0.75 1.38
C ILE A 62 -6.46 1.23 0.99
N GLU A 63 -5.75 1.81 1.94
CA GLU A 63 -4.34 2.19 1.80
C GLU A 63 -3.51 1.28 2.71
N VAL A 64 -2.42 0.75 2.17
CA VAL A 64 -1.53 -0.17 2.85
C VAL A 64 -0.12 0.40 2.75
N GLU A 65 0.44 0.83 3.87
CA GLU A 65 1.79 1.38 3.94
C GLU A 65 2.80 0.30 4.34
N ILE A 66 3.86 0.19 3.55
CA ILE A 66 4.93 -0.80 3.72
C ILE A 66 6.22 -0.07 4.07
N SER A 67 6.81 -0.45 5.19
CA SER A 67 8.08 0.07 5.67
C SER A 67 9.16 -1.03 5.76
N ASP A 68 10.36 -0.66 6.21
CA ASP A 68 11.52 -1.55 6.29
C ASP A 68 11.31 -2.75 7.24
N ASN A 69 10.58 -2.57 8.34
CA ASN A 69 10.36 -3.63 9.32
C ASN A 69 9.24 -4.60 8.92
N LEU A 70 8.64 -4.43 7.73
CA LEU A 70 7.46 -5.16 7.26
C LEU A 70 6.25 -4.95 8.18
N GLU A 71 6.22 -3.86 8.95
CA GLU A 71 4.98 -3.38 9.55
C GLU A 71 4.08 -2.90 8.42
N VAL A 72 2.85 -3.41 8.44
CA VAL A 72 1.84 -3.09 7.46
C VAL A 72 0.75 -2.31 8.17
N GLU A 73 0.73 -1.01 7.91
CA GLU A 73 -0.30 -0.10 8.41
C GLU A 73 -1.38 0.02 7.35
N VAL A 74 -2.63 -0.12 7.77
CA VAL A 74 -3.79 -0.09 6.89
C VAL A 74 -4.70 1.05 7.29
N LEU A 75 -5.06 1.88 6.31
CA LEU A 75 -6.11 2.86 6.42
C LEU A 75 -7.29 2.45 5.53
N GLU A 76 -8.42 2.12 6.14
CA GLU A 76 -9.68 1.84 5.44
C GLU A 76 -10.59 3.06 5.53
N ILE A 77 -11.07 3.53 4.38
CA ILE A 77 -12.00 4.66 4.26
C ILE A 77 -13.28 4.16 3.58
N ILE A 78 -14.44 4.37 4.22
CA ILE A 78 -15.76 4.06 3.65
C ILE A 78 -16.65 5.29 3.84
N GLY A 79 -16.82 6.07 2.78
CA GLY A 79 -17.51 7.36 2.85
C GLY A 79 -16.75 8.32 3.75
N VAL A 80 -17.31 8.63 4.93
CA VAL A 80 -16.71 9.51 5.94
C VAL A 80 -16.08 8.75 7.12
N VAL A 81 -16.13 7.42 7.10
CA VAL A 81 -15.59 6.58 8.17
C VAL A 81 -14.17 6.17 7.82
N GLU A 82 -13.24 6.47 8.71
CA GLU A 82 -11.82 6.09 8.61
C GLU A 82 -11.47 5.11 9.73
N ARG A 83 -10.66 4.09 9.41
CA ARG A 83 -10.15 3.11 10.35
C ARG A 83 -8.69 2.80 10.06
N GLU A 84 -7.86 2.92 11.08
CA GLU A 84 -6.45 2.59 11.03
C GLU A 84 -6.17 1.34 11.86
N TYR A 85 -5.42 0.39 11.29
CA TYR A 85 -5.05 -0.86 11.97
C TYR A 85 -3.83 -1.53 11.33
N SER A 86 -3.25 -2.49 12.03
CA SER A 86 -2.20 -3.37 11.50
C SER A 86 -2.61 -4.82 11.67
N GLU A 87 -2.40 -5.62 10.62
CA GLU A 87 -2.75 -7.04 10.58
C GLU A 87 -1.70 -7.83 9.79
N GLN A 88 -1.81 -9.16 9.84
CA GLN A 88 -0.97 -10.03 9.02
C GLN A 88 -1.33 -9.89 7.53
N ILE A 89 -0.33 -10.04 6.65
CA ILE A 89 -0.48 -9.86 5.20
C ILE A 89 -1.63 -10.70 4.62
N ASP A 90 -1.80 -11.95 5.07
CA ASP A 90 -2.89 -12.81 4.59
C ASP A 90 -4.28 -12.28 4.97
N GLN A 91 -4.42 -11.63 6.13
CA GLN A 91 -5.68 -11.02 6.55
C GLN A 91 -5.98 -9.80 5.70
N ILE A 92 -4.97 -8.98 5.42
CA ILE A 92 -5.07 -7.80 4.54
C ILE A 92 -5.41 -8.24 3.11
N ALA A 93 -4.81 -9.32 2.61
CA ALA A 93 -5.11 -9.88 1.30
C ALA A 93 -6.59 -10.28 1.19
N ASN A 94 -7.14 -10.95 2.21
CA ASN A 94 -8.56 -11.29 2.27
C ASN A 94 -9.46 -10.05 2.31
N ARG A 95 -9.09 -9.02 3.08
CA ARG A 95 -9.84 -7.75 3.12
C ARG A 95 -9.86 -7.04 1.77
N ILE A 96 -8.72 -6.97 1.09
CA ILE A 96 -8.64 -6.43 -0.27
C ILE A 96 -9.52 -7.24 -1.22
N TYR A 97 -9.50 -8.57 -1.13
CA TYR A 97 -10.37 -9.42 -1.93
C TYR A 97 -11.86 -9.10 -1.68
N ASP A 98 -12.27 -9.02 -0.41
CA ASP A 98 -13.65 -8.69 -0.03
C ASP A 98 -14.04 -7.27 -0.45
N PHE A 99 -13.11 -6.31 -0.40
CA PHE A 99 -13.31 -4.94 -0.85
C PHE A 99 -13.76 -4.88 -2.32
N PHE A 100 -13.16 -5.70 -3.20
CA PHE A 100 -13.56 -5.78 -4.62
C PHE A 100 -14.77 -6.70 -4.89
N ASN A 101 -15.05 -7.68 -4.02
CA ASN A 101 -16.06 -8.71 -4.28
C ASN A 101 -17.34 -8.58 -3.44
N SER A 102 -17.38 -7.70 -2.45
CA SER A 102 -18.54 -7.46 -1.56
C SER A 102 -19.79 -6.91 -2.28
N GLY A 103 -19.70 -6.58 -3.58
CA GLY A 103 -20.83 -6.21 -4.44
C GLY A 103 -21.33 -7.30 -5.39
N SER A 104 -20.66 -8.46 -5.46
CA SER A 104 -21.07 -9.59 -6.32
C SER A 104 -22.06 -10.49 -5.58
N SER A 105 -23.17 -9.94 -5.14
CA SER A 105 -24.34 -10.76 -4.82
C SER A 105 -24.93 -11.23 -6.15
N ILE A 106 -24.88 -12.55 -6.34
CA ILE A 106 -25.42 -13.30 -7.48
C ILE A 106 -26.81 -12.74 -7.83
N ARG A 107 -26.96 -12.24 -9.07
CA ARG A 107 -28.27 -12.15 -9.73
C ARG A 107 -28.62 -13.52 -10.31
#